data_AF-A0AAD2HLA0-F1
#
_entry.id   AF-A0AAD2HLA0-F1
#
_cell.length_a   1.000
_cell.length_b   1.000
_cell.length_c   1.000
_cell.angle_alpha   90.00
_cell.angle_beta   90.00
_cell.angle_gamma   90.00
#
_symmetry.space_group_name_H-M   'P 1'
#
loop_
_entity.id
_entity.type
_entity.pdbx_description
1 polymer ?
#
loop_
_entity_poly.entity_id
_entity_poly.type
_entity_poly.pdbx_seq_one_letter_code
_entity_poly.pdbx_strand_id
1 'polypeptide(L)'
;DGLVYLRNKDHVALCIPRIELDGRSVQEIVISEAHSILAHLGPRKTLDYLKEYVWWKDMVDDVQAFCETCITWRPWEAIGVDFVGPLPESKNRDGVFNSITVVICLLTGMVHLVPSRVNYTARQVAEL
;
A
#
# COMPACT_ATOMS: atom_id res chain seq x y z
N ASP A 1 16.38 7.25 29.30
CA ASP A 1 15.00 6.78 29.04
C ASP A 1 14.86 5.25 29.17
N GLY A 2 15.96 4.47 29.09
CA GLY A 2 15.91 3.01 29.26
C GLY A 2 15.62 2.26 27.96
N LEU A 3 15.63 2.97 26.82
CA LEU A 3 15.40 2.40 25.50
C LEU A 3 16.70 1.88 24.88
N VAL A 4 16.58 0.85 24.05
CA VAL A 4 17.71 0.24 23.33
C VAL A 4 17.64 0.66 21.87
N TYR A 5 18.77 1.09 21.31
CA TYR A 5 18.86 1.53 19.91
C TYR A 5 19.93 0.76 19.16
N LEU A 6 19.63 0.37 17.92
CA LEU A 6 20.62 -0.10 16.96
C LEU A 6 21.17 1.13 16.22
N ARG A 7 22.50 1.30 16.21
CA ARG A 7 23.17 2.42 15.54
C ARG A 7 24.12 1.91 14.47
N ASN A 8 23.83 2.27 13.22
CA ASN A 8 24.71 2.18 12.07
C ASN A 8 25.20 3.58 11.69
N LYS A 9 26.18 3.68 10.76
CA LYS A 9 26.90 4.94 10.46
C LYS A 9 26.01 6.17 10.35
N ASP A 10 24.91 6.08 9.61
CA ASP A 10 23.99 7.20 9.34
C ASP A 10 22.55 6.93 9.79
N HIS A 11 22.33 5.86 10.58
CA HIS A 11 20.98 5.39 10.88
C HIS A 11 20.87 4.89 12.34
N VAL A 12 19.83 5.34 13.03
CA VAL A 12 19.48 4.93 14.39
C VAL A 12 18.06 4.39 14.38
N ALA A 13 17.90 3.14 14.81
CA ALA A 13 16.61 2.48 14.94
C ALA A 13 16.34 2.09 16.39
N LEU A 14 15.11 2.30 16.87
CA LEU A 14 14.67 1.80 18.16
C LEU A 14 14.50 0.27 18.11
N CYS A 15 15.15 -0.45 19.02
CA CYS A 15 15.01 -1.89 19.13
C CYS A 15 13.68 -2.23 19.79
N ILE A 16 12.81 -2.95 19.08
CA ILE A 16 11.52 -3.39 19.61
C ILE A 16 11.67 -4.81 20.19
N PRO A 17 11.49 -5.00 21.51
CA PRO A 17 11.60 -6.30 22.12
C PRO A 17 10.37 -7.16 21.81
N ARG A 18 10.55 -8.49 21.87
CA ARG A 18 9.43 -9.44 21.80
C ARG A 18 8.77 -9.53 23.17
N ILE A 19 7.80 -8.64 23.41
CA ILE A 19 6.98 -8.58 24.62
C ILE A 19 5.51 -8.38 24.25
N GLU A 20 4.63 -8.72 25.17
CA GLU A 20 3.19 -8.46 25.06
C GLU A 20 2.78 -7.29 25.96
N LEU A 21 1.94 -6.41 25.43
CA LEU A 21 1.26 -5.34 26.15
C LEU A 21 -0.24 -5.61 26.04
N ASP A 22 -0.92 -5.77 27.18
CA ASP A 22 -2.37 -6.07 27.23
C ASP A 22 -2.80 -7.26 26.34
N GLY A 23 -1.94 -8.30 26.30
CA GLY A 23 -2.19 -9.51 25.50
C GLY A 23 -1.93 -9.37 24.00
N ARG A 24 -1.28 -8.28 23.56
CA ARG A 24 -0.90 -8.05 22.17
C ARG A 24 0.61 -7.92 22.02
N SER A 25 1.18 -8.55 21.00
CA SER A 25 2.59 -8.38 20.66
C SER A 25 2.88 -6.92 20.30
N VAL A 26 3.87 -6.31 20.94
CA VAL A 26 4.29 -4.94 20.62
C VAL A 26 4.80 -4.84 19.17
N GLN A 27 5.47 -5.89 18.68
CA GLN A 27 5.92 -5.96 17.29
C GLN A 27 4.73 -5.93 16.33
N GLU A 28 3.68 -6.72 16.59
CA GLU A 28 2.46 -6.72 15.76
C GLU A 28 1.72 -5.39 15.80
N ILE A 29 1.68 -4.71 16.95
CA ILE A 29 1.09 -3.36 17.04
C ILE A 29 1.85 -2.41 16.10
N VAL A 30 3.18 -2.40 16.18
CA VAL A 30 4.02 -1.55 15.33
C VAL A 30 3.85 -1.89 13.84
N ILE A 31 3.78 -3.18 13.48
CA ILE A 31 3.53 -3.61 12.10
C ILE A 31 2.13 -3.15 11.65
N SER A 32 1.10 -3.35 12.47
CA SER A 32 -0.29 -2.99 12.18
C SER A 32 -0.46 -1.50 11.90
N GLU A 33 0.18 -0.65 12.71
CA GLU A 33 0.16 0.81 12.51
C GLU A 33 0.84 1.19 11.19
N ALA A 34 2.06 0.70 10.94
CA ALA A 34 2.77 0.96 9.69
C ALA A 34 1.98 0.47 8.46
N HIS A 35 1.41 -0.72 8.55
CA HIS A 35 0.64 -1.34 7.49
C HIS A 35 -0.63 -0.54 7.16
N SER A 36 -1.30 0.00 8.18
CA SER A 36 -2.49 0.85 8.02
C SER A 36 -2.14 2.23 7.46
N ILE A 37 -1.05 2.86 7.93
CA ILE A 37 -0.54 4.15 7.42
C ILE A 37 -0.27 4.07 5.91
N LEU A 38 0.27 2.94 5.45
CA LEU A 38 0.58 2.70 4.05
C LEU A 38 -0.60 2.15 3.26
N ALA A 39 -1.83 2.23 3.76
CA ALA A 39 -3.02 1.75 3.07
C ALA A 39 -2.89 0.31 2.54
N HIS A 40 -2.26 -0.56 3.32
CA HIS A 40 -2.10 -1.99 3.00
C HIS A 40 -1.27 -2.31 1.74
N LEU A 41 -0.30 -1.46 1.37
CA LEU A 41 0.66 -1.62 0.26
C LEU A 41 1.62 -2.84 0.37
N GLY A 42 1.31 -3.81 1.22
CA GLY A 42 2.00 -5.10 1.32
C GLY A 42 3.29 -5.09 2.16
N PRO A 43 3.95 -6.27 2.25
CA PRO A 43 5.04 -6.49 3.19
C PRO A 43 6.28 -5.68 2.85
N ARG A 44 6.62 -5.53 1.57
CA ARG A 44 7.81 -4.77 1.14
C ARG A 44 7.73 -3.30 1.56
N LYS A 45 6.60 -2.63 1.27
CA LYS A 45 6.42 -1.21 1.60
C LYS A 45 6.35 -1.00 3.11
N THR A 46 5.67 -1.92 3.82
CA THR A 46 5.60 -1.92 5.28
C THR A 46 7.00 -2.06 5.90
N LEU A 47 7.81 -3.00 5.40
CA LEU A 47 9.18 -3.22 5.87
C LEU A 47 10.10 -2.03 5.56
N ASP A 48 10.00 -1.46 4.36
CA ASP A 48 10.80 -0.29 3.95
C ASP A 48 10.51 0.90 4.88
N TYR A 49 9.24 1.14 5.22
CA TYR A 49 8.84 2.18 6.17
C TYR A 49 9.32 1.90 7.60
N LEU A 50 9.14 0.67 8.11
CA LEU A 50 9.53 0.32 9.48
C LEU A 50 11.04 0.47 9.70
N LYS A 51 11.85 0.11 8.71
CA LYS A 51 13.31 0.21 8.76
C LYS A 51 13.84 1.63 8.90
N GLU A 52 13.01 2.66 8.72
CA GLU A 52 13.40 4.05 8.97
C GLU A 52 13.42 4.38 10.47
N TYR A 53 12.70 3.64 11.32
CA TYR A 53 12.46 4.02 12.72
C TYR A 53 12.79 2.92 13.74
N VAL A 54 12.60 1.66 13.38
CA VAL A 54 12.63 0.52 14.33
C VAL A 54 13.45 -0.66 13.79
N TRP A 55 13.84 -1.56 14.69
CA TRP A 55 14.56 -2.79 14.36
C TRP A 55 14.22 -3.92 15.34
N TRP A 56 14.15 -5.16 14.83
CA TRP A 56 14.25 -6.40 15.62
C TRP A 56 14.74 -7.55 14.74
N LYS A 57 15.17 -8.65 15.37
CA LYS A 57 15.88 -9.75 14.70
C LYS A 57 15.09 -10.39 13.54
N ASP A 58 13.82 -10.69 13.78
CA ASP A 58 12.98 -11.48 12.86
C ASP A 58 11.96 -10.60 12.09
N MET A 59 12.25 -9.29 11.97
CA MET A 59 11.35 -8.29 11.40
C MET A 59 10.84 -8.62 9.99
N VAL A 60 11.69 -9.16 9.13
CA VAL A 60 11.28 -9.49 7.76
C VAL A 60 10.19 -10.56 7.78
N ASP A 61 10.39 -11.61 8.57
CA ASP A 61 9.47 -12.74 8.66
C ASP A 61 8.16 -12.32 9.36
N ASP A 62 8.26 -11.55 10.44
CA ASP A 62 7.08 -11.05 11.18
C ASP A 62 6.21 -10.13 10.30
N VAL A 63 6.83 -9.20 9.55
CA VAL A 63 6.10 -8.31 8.63
C VAL A 63 5.43 -9.10 7.52
N GLN A 64 6.13 -10.09 6.96
CA GLN A 64 5.56 -10.94 5.92
C GLN A 64 4.36 -11.73 6.45
N ALA A 65 4.52 -12.42 7.57
CA ALA A 65 3.45 -13.21 8.18
C ALA A 65 2.24 -12.36 8.56
N PHE A 66 2.45 -11.14 9.07
CA PHE A 66 1.36 -10.21 9.35
C PHE A 66 0.61 -9.83 8.07
N CYS A 67 1.33 -9.39 7.03
CA CYS A 67 0.70 -8.98 5.78
C CYS A 67 -0.02 -10.13 5.07
N GLU A 68 0.41 -11.39 5.24
CA GLU A 68 -0.27 -12.59 4.73
C GLU A 68 -1.70 -12.76 5.28
N THR A 69 -1.98 -12.19 6.44
CA THR A 69 -3.33 -12.21 7.04
C THR A 69 -4.23 -11.06 6.57
N CYS A 70 -3.67 -10.09 5.83
CA CYS A 70 -4.41 -8.93 5.35
C CYS A 70 -5.34 -9.28 4.18
N ILE A 71 -6.47 -8.57 4.07
CA ILE A 71 -7.44 -8.70 2.97
C ILE A 71 -6.86 -8.35 1.60
N THR A 72 -5.74 -7.63 1.54
CA THR A 72 -5.08 -7.21 0.30
C THR A 72 -3.80 -7.97 0.03
N TRP A 73 -3.73 -9.27 0.34
CA TRP A 73 -2.50 -10.06 0.23
C TRP A 73 -2.11 -10.40 -1.21
N ARG A 74 -3.07 -10.53 -2.14
CA ARG A 74 -2.79 -10.85 -3.55
C ARG A 74 -2.98 -9.64 -4.47
N PRO A 75 -2.18 -9.52 -5.54
CA PRO A 75 -2.40 -8.49 -6.54
C PRO A 75 -3.83 -8.55 -7.06
N TRP A 76 -4.46 -7.38 -7.17
CA TRP A 76 -5.82 -7.19 -7.69
C TRP A 76 -6.98 -7.67 -6.80
N GLU A 77 -6.72 -8.09 -5.55
CA GLU A 77 -7.80 -8.38 -4.58
C GLU A 77 -8.55 -7.12 -4.14
N ALA A 78 -7.83 -5.99 -4.03
CA ALA A 78 -8.41 -4.69 -3.77
C ALA A 78 -7.89 -3.67 -4.79
N ILE A 79 -8.83 -2.92 -5.37
CA ILE A 79 -8.55 -1.89 -6.36
C ILE A 79 -9.15 -0.55 -5.95
N GLY A 80 -8.43 0.53 -6.26
CA GLY A 80 -8.99 1.88 -6.31
C GLY A 80 -9.39 2.21 -7.74
N VAL A 81 -10.51 2.92 -7.91
CA VAL A 81 -10.94 3.44 -9.21
C VAL A 81 -11.16 4.94 -9.08
N ASP A 82 -10.61 5.71 -10.03
CA ASP A 82 -10.76 7.16 -10.09
C ASP A 82 -10.89 7.64 -11.55
N PHE A 83 -11.32 8.89 -11.74
CA PHE A 83 -11.54 9.49 -13.06
C PHE A 83 -10.84 10.84 -13.17
N VAL A 84 -9.95 10.95 -14.16
CA VAL A 84 -9.24 12.19 -14.45
C VAL A 84 -9.87 12.87 -15.67
N GLY A 85 -10.53 14.00 -15.45
CA GLY A 85 -11.11 14.81 -16.51
C GLY A 85 -11.97 15.98 -16.00
N PRO A 86 -12.56 16.77 -16.92
CA PRO A 86 -12.41 16.67 -18.37
C PRO A 86 -11.02 17.09 -18.86
N LEU A 87 -10.50 16.36 -19.84
CA LEU A 87 -9.27 16.66 -20.57
C LEU A 87 -9.60 17.19 -21.98
N PRO A 88 -8.65 17.85 -22.66
CA PRO A 88 -8.80 18.13 -24.09
C PRO A 88 -9.12 16.86 -24.87
N GLU A 89 -10.04 16.95 -25.83
CA GLU A 89 -10.44 15.80 -26.63
C GLU A 89 -9.25 15.21 -27.40
N SER A 90 -9.07 13.91 -27.28
CA SER A 90 -8.07 13.14 -28.02
C SER A 90 -8.76 12.06 -28.85
N LYS A 91 -8.30 11.87 -30.08
CA LYS A 91 -8.88 10.92 -31.03
C LYS A 91 -7.85 9.87 -31.42
N ASN A 92 -8.24 8.61 -31.36
CA ASN A 92 -7.47 7.48 -31.90
C ASN A 92 -8.37 6.61 -32.79
N ARG A 93 -7.91 5.39 -33.11
CA ARG A 93 -8.67 4.43 -33.92
C ARG A 93 -9.97 3.94 -33.26
N ASP A 94 -10.06 4.00 -31.93
CA ASP A 94 -11.15 3.45 -31.12
C ASP A 94 -12.22 4.50 -30.77
N GLY A 95 -11.93 5.79 -30.97
CA GLY A 95 -12.90 6.86 -30.77
C GLY A 95 -12.29 8.19 -30.33
N VAL A 96 -13.14 9.03 -29.74
CA VAL A 96 -12.77 10.31 -29.12
C VAL A 96 -12.96 10.17 -27.62
N PHE A 97 -11.94 10.55 -26.86
CA PHE A 97 -11.87 10.42 -25.40
C PHE A 97 -11.52 11.76 -24.77
N ASN A 98 -12.06 12.01 -23.58
CA ASN A 98 -11.83 13.25 -22.84
C ASN A 98 -11.70 13.04 -21.32
N SER A 99 -11.49 11.78 -20.91
CA SER A 99 -11.28 11.39 -19.52
C SER A 99 -10.37 10.16 -19.49
N ILE A 100 -9.73 9.91 -18.35
CA ILE A 100 -8.96 8.67 -18.10
C ILE A 100 -9.57 8.00 -16.88
N THR A 101 -10.02 6.75 -17.03
CA THR A 101 -10.35 5.88 -15.91
C THR A 101 -9.05 5.28 -15.37
N VAL A 102 -8.76 5.54 -14.10
CA VAL A 102 -7.56 5.07 -13.41
C VAL A 102 -7.96 3.88 -12.54
N VAL A 103 -7.34 2.72 -12.76
CA VAL A 103 -7.51 1.53 -11.93
C VAL A 103 -6.17 1.24 -11.26
N ILE A 104 -6.12 1.29 -9.93
CA ILE A 104 -4.90 1.04 -9.16
C ILE A 104 -5.04 -0.22 -8.31
N CYS A 105 -4.07 -1.12 -8.40
CA CYS A 105 -3.93 -2.21 -7.45
C CYS A 105 -3.42 -1.65 -6.11
N LEU A 106 -4.23 -1.78 -5.05
CA LEU A 106 -3.88 -1.21 -3.74
C LEU A 106 -2.74 -1.95 -3.04
N LEU A 107 -2.43 -3.19 -3.43
CA LEU A 107 -1.27 -3.91 -2.91
C LEU A 107 0.04 -3.45 -3.57
N THR A 108 0.08 -3.45 -4.91
CA THR A 108 1.35 -3.26 -5.65
C THR A 108 1.60 -1.83 -6.07
N GLY A 109 0.58 -0.97 -6.03
CA GLY A 109 0.61 0.36 -6.63
C GLY A 109 0.64 0.34 -8.16
N MET A 110 0.42 -0.82 -8.80
CA MET A 110 0.36 -0.92 -10.27
C MET A 110 -0.89 -0.20 -10.79
N VAL A 111 -0.72 0.61 -11.83
CA VAL A 111 -1.79 1.45 -12.40
C VAL A 111 -2.11 1.00 -13.84
N HIS A 112 -3.39 0.80 -14.11
CA HIS A 112 -3.95 0.70 -15.46
C HIS A 112 -4.71 1.98 -15.80
N LEU A 113 -4.38 2.57 -16.93
CA LEU A 113 -5.01 3.79 -17.45
C LEU A 113 -5.85 3.42 -18.67
N VAL A 114 -7.15 3.66 -18.61
CA VAL A 114 -8.09 3.34 -19.68
C VAL A 114 -8.68 4.65 -20.23
N PRO A 115 -8.54 4.95 -21.54
CA PRO A 115 -9.22 6.07 -22.16
C PRO A 115 -10.73 5.97 -21.98
N SER A 116 -11.37 7.04 -21.49
CA SER A 116 -12.81 7.08 -21.24
C SER A 116 -13.43 8.42 -21.62
N ARG A 117 -14.70 8.59 -21.28
CA ARG A 117 -15.43 9.84 -21.50
C ARG A 117 -16.10 10.26 -20.22
N VAL A 118 -16.13 11.56 -19.96
CA VAL A 118 -16.79 12.12 -18.75
C VAL A 118 -18.29 11.80 -18.66
N ASN A 119 -18.92 11.40 -19.77
CA ASN A 119 -20.32 11.02 -19.83
C ASN A 119 -20.57 9.51 -19.78
N TYR A 120 -19.55 8.68 -19.51
CA TYR A 120 -19.75 7.26 -19.29
C TYR A 120 -20.50 7.01 -17.98
N THR A 121 -21.56 6.22 -18.08
CA THR A 121 -22.31 5.72 -16.92
C THR A 121 -21.51 4.66 -16.18
N ALA A 122 -21.88 4.36 -14.93
CA ALA A 122 -21.26 3.29 -14.16
C ALA A 122 -21.25 1.93 -14.90
N ARG A 123 -22.32 1.63 -15.65
CA ARG A 123 -22.39 0.45 -16.49
C ARG A 123 -21.32 0.46 -17.59
N GLN A 124 -21.17 1.57 -18.30
CA GLN A 124 -20.17 1.69 -19.35
C GLN A 124 -18.74 1.64 -18.81
N VAL A 125 -18.50 2.18 -17.62
CA VAL A 125 -17.19 2.06 -16.95
C VAL A 125 -16.90 0.61 -16.55
N ALA A 126 -17.90 -0.15 -16.11
CA ALA A 126 -17.73 -1.57 -15.77
C ALA A 126 -17.43 -2.47 -16.98
N GLU A 127 -17.67 -2.00 -18.20
CA GLU A 127 -17.43 -2.71 -19.46
C GLU A 127 -16.12 -2.27 -20.16
N LEU A 128 -15.33 -1.36 -19.55
CA LEU A 128 -14.01 -0.92 -20.03
C LEU A 128 -12.94 -2.01 -19.89
#